data_AF-A0A2G6LKZ1-F1
#
_entry.id   AF-A0A2G6LKZ1-F1
#
_cell.length_a   1.000
_cell.length_b   1.000
_cell.length_c   1.000
_cell.angle_alpha   90.00
_cell.angle_beta   90.00
_cell.angle_gamma   90.00
#
_symmetry.space_group_name_H-M   'P 1'
#
loop_
_entity.id
_entity.type
_entity.pdbx_description
1 polymer ?
#
loop_
_entity_poly.entity_id
_entity_poly.type
_entity_poly.pdbx_seq_one_letter_code
_entity_poly.pdbx_strand_id
1 'polypeptide(L)' 'MIANNIFRAIGDFCTNILFKPYDYFRFIDNWWSSNIVNTVLFLIGAVAMIYWLVQMVKFKRQGSTAVR' A
#
# COMPACT_ATOMS: atom_id res chain seq x y z
N MET A 1 -1.21 30.97 -14.47
CA MET A 1 -1.99 29.72 -14.39
C MET A 1 -1.77 29.06 -13.05
N ILE A 2 -2.73 29.15 -12.12
CA ILE A 2 -2.58 28.61 -10.75
C ILE A 2 -2.48 27.07 -10.72
N ALA A 3 -3.13 26.40 -11.69
CA ALA A 3 -3.12 24.94 -11.81
C ALA A 3 -1.71 24.37 -12.00
N ASN A 4 -0.89 25.00 -12.84
CA ASN A 4 0.51 24.59 -13.03
C ASN A 4 1.35 24.70 -11.76
N ASN A 5 1.00 25.61 -10.85
CA ASN A 5 1.74 25.77 -9.58
C ASN A 5 1.36 24.67 -8.58
N ILE A 6 0.08 24.27 -8.50
CA ILE A 6 -0.35 23.18 -7.62
C ILE A 6 0.26 21.85 -8.07
N PHE A 7 0.23 21.55 -9.36
CA PHE A 7 0.84 20.31 -9.88
C PHE A 7 2.36 20.29 -9.71
N ARG A 8 3.05 21.43 -9.86
CA ARG A 8 4.49 21.55 -9.55
C ARG A 8 4.77 21.31 -8.07
N ALA A 9 3.99 21.92 -7.17
CA ALA A 9 4.16 21.72 -5.74
C ALA A 9 3.93 20.27 -5.30
N ILE A 10 2.93 19.59 -5.88
CA ILE A 10 2.70 18.16 -5.64
C ILE A 10 3.87 17.33 -6.17
N GLY A 11 4.38 17.64 -7.37
CA GLY A 11 5.55 17.01 -7.95
C GLY A 11 6.77 17.12 -7.03
N ASP A 12 7.08 18.33 -6.59
CA ASP A 12 8.21 18.60 -5.68
C ASP A 12 8.04 17.92 -4.33
N PHE A 13 6.82 17.85 -3.79
CA PHE A 13 6.54 17.10 -2.57
C PHE A 13 6.80 15.60 -2.76
N CYS A 14 6.31 15.01 -3.84
CA CYS A 14 6.50 13.59 -4.10
C CYS A 14 7.99 13.24 -4.31
N THR A 15 8.73 14.03 -5.09
CA THR A 15 10.12 13.71 -5.42
C THR A 15 11.09 14.08 -4.30
N ASN A 16 10.97 15.29 -3.73
CA ASN A 16 11.98 15.83 -2.81
C ASN A 16 11.65 15.59 -1.33
N ILE A 17 10.42 15.22 -0.98
CA ILE A 17 10.00 15.00 0.41
C ILE A 17 9.55 13.54 0.60
N LEU A 18 8.46 13.13 -0.05
CA LEU A 18 7.82 11.83 0.19
C LEU A 18 8.70 10.66 -0.24
N PHE A 19 9.33 10.73 -1.42
CA PHE A 19 10.12 9.64 -1.99
C PHE A 19 11.63 9.83 -1.87
N LYS A 20 12.11 10.89 -1.22
CA LYS A 20 13.54 11.12 -0.98
C LYS A 20 14.28 9.90 -0.37
N PRO A 21 13.71 9.13 0.57
CA PRO A 21 14.38 7.94 1.09
C PRO A 21 14.67 6.85 0.05
N TYR A 22 13.94 6.80 -1.08
CA TYR A 22 14.18 5.83 -2.14
C TYR A 22 15.50 6.06 -2.88
N ASP A 23 16.04 7.29 -2.85
CA ASP A 23 17.38 7.58 -3.36
C ASP A 23 18.47 6.85 -2.58
N TYR A 24 18.22 6.52 -1.31
CA TYR A 24 19.13 5.71 -0.50
C TYR A 24 18.94 4.21 -0.80
N PHE A 25 17.69 3.73 -0.81
CA PHE A 25 17.39 2.31 -1.03
C PHE A 25 17.89 1.79 -2.39
N ARG A 26 17.97 2.65 -3.43
CA ARG A 26 18.44 2.25 -4.77
C ARG A 26 19.90 1.81 -4.82
N PHE A 27 20.72 2.21 -3.85
CA PHE A 27 22.16 1.90 -3.80
C PHE A 27 22.48 0.70 -2.90
N ILE A 28 21.45 0.08 -2.33
CA ILE A 28 21.61 -1.14 -1.56
C ILE A 28 21.70 -2.31 -2.54
N ASP A 29 22.76 -3.12 -2.44
CA ASP A 29 22.99 -4.27 -3.33
C ASP A 29 22.03 -5.44 -3.04
N ASN A 30 21.60 -5.59 -1.79
CA ASN A 30 20.71 -6.68 -1.42
C ASN A 30 19.26 -6.43 -1.90
N TRP A 31 18.80 -7.24 -2.84
CA TRP A 31 17.48 -7.15 -3.45
C TRP A 31 16.32 -7.04 -2.45
N TRP A 32 16.37 -7.82 -1.35
CA TRP A 32 15.33 -7.78 -0.31
C TRP A 32 15.34 -6.47 0.48
N SER A 33 16.52 -5.98 0.82
CA SER A 33 16.66 -4.73 1.57
C SER A 33 16.25 -3.51 0.75
N SER A 34 16.57 -3.48 -0.55
CA SER A 34 16.17 -2.39 -1.46
C SER A 34 14.66 -2.33 -1.69
N ASN A 35 13.96 -3.47 -1.51
CA ASN A 35 12.51 -3.59 -1.71
C ASN A 35 11.70 -3.65 -0.40
N ILE A 36 12.32 -3.40 0.76
CA ILE A 36 11.66 -3.61 2.06
C ILE A 36 10.34 -2.84 2.20
N VAL A 37 10.27 -1.61 1.69
CA VAL A 37 9.05 -0.78 1.74
C VAL A 37 7.93 -1.39 0.88
N ASN A 38 8.26 -1.85 -0.33
CA ASN A 38 7.32 -2.53 -1.23
C ASN A 38 6.81 -3.83 -0.59
N THR A 39 7.72 -4.62 0.00
CA THR A 39 7.38 -5.86 0.68
C THR A 39 6.43 -5.62 1.85
N VAL A 40 6.70 -4.63 2.70
CA VAL A 40 5.83 -4.30 3.85
C VAL A 40 4.44 -3.86 3.38
N LEU A 41 4.37 -2.96 2.40
CA LEU A 41 3.07 -2.50 1.86
C LEU A 41 2.27 -3.66 1.25
N PHE A 42 2.92 -4.53 0.50
CA PHE A 42 2.29 -5.72 -0.07
C PHE A 42 1.75 -6.64 1.02
N LEU A 43 2.53 -6.92 2.07
CA LEU A 43 2.11 -7.77 3.18
C LEU A 43 0.92 -7.19 3.94
N ILE A 44 0.91 -5.89 4.22
CA ILE A 44 -0.23 -5.22 4.86
C ILE A 44 -1.49 -5.36 3.99
N GLY A 45 -1.38 -5.09 2.70
CA GLY A 45 -2.49 -5.24 1.75
C GLY A 45 -3.00 -6.68 1.66
N ALA A 46 -2.09 -7.66 1.62
CA ALA A 46 -2.42 -9.07 1.58
C ALA A 46 -3.16 -9.52 2.86
N VAL A 47 -2.68 -9.12 4.04
CA VAL A 47 -3.34 -9.44 5.32
C VAL A 47 -4.73 -8.82 5.40
N ALA A 48 -4.87 -7.55 5.01
CA ALA A 48 -6.17 -6.88 4.97
C ALA A 48 -7.16 -7.57 4.00
N MET A 49 -6.69 -7.98 2.83
CA MET A 49 -7.48 -8.73 1.85
C MET A 49 -7.92 -10.09 2.39
N ILE A 50 -7.00 -10.86 2.99
CA ILE A 50 -7.31 -12.16 3.59
C ILE A 50 -8.33 -12.01 4.71
N TYR A 51 -8.13 -11.02 5.60
CA TYR A 51 -9.11 -10.70 6.65
C TYR A 51 -10.50 -10.47 6.06
N TRP A 52 -10.60 -9.65 5.01
CA TRP A 52 -11.87 -9.33 4.37
C TRP A 52 -12.56 -10.56 3.77
N LEU A 53 -11.80 -11.39 3.05
CA LEU A 53 -12.33 -12.64 2.46
C LEU A 53 -12.85 -13.60 3.55
N VAL A 54 -12.13 -13.73 4.66
CA VAL A 54 -12.57 -14.54 5.80
C VAL A 54 -13.87 -13.99 6.40
N GLN A 55 -14.02 -12.66 6.52
CA GLN A 55 -15.26 -12.06 7.01
C GLN A 55 -16.45 -12.34 6.08
N MET A 56 -16.26 -12.21 4.76
CA MET A 56 -17.32 -12.51 3.79
C MET A 56 -17.81 -13.96 3.91
N VAL A 57 -16.91 -14.92 4.09
CA VAL A 57 -17.27 -16.33 4.29
C VAL A 57 -18.03 -16.54 5.61
N LYS A 58 -17.60 -15.88 6.70
CA LYS A 58 -18.30 -15.95 7.98
C LYS A 58 -19.74 -15.44 7.87
N PHE A 59 -19.96 -14.29 7.26
CA PHE A 59 -21.31 -13.73 7.08
C PHE A 59 -22.18 -14.63 6.19
N LYS A 60 -21.64 -15.22 5.13
CA LYS A 60 -22.37 -16.19 4.30
C LYS A 60 -22.84 -17.40 5.11
N ARG A 61 -21.99 -17.95 5.98
CA ARG A 61 -22.33 -19.12 6.81
C ARG A 61 -23.37 -18.79 7.88
N GLN A 62 -23.27 -17.62 8.51
CA GLN A 62 -24.26 -17.17 9.50
C GLN A 62 -25.65 -16.98 8.89
N GLY A 63 -25.74 -16.30 7.74
CA GLY A 63 -27.01 -16.15 7.02
C GLY A 63 -27.63 -17.50 6.61
N SER A 64 -26.80 -18.48 6.22
CA SER A 64 -27.29 -19.80 5.84
C SER A 64 -27.80 -20.65 7.02
N THR A 65 -27.39 -20.33 8.26
CA THR A 65 -27.83 -21.03 9.48
C THR A 65 -29.06 -20.36 10.09
N ALA A 66 -29.25 -19.06 9.89
CA ALA A 66 -30.41 -18.31 10.38
C ALA A 66 -31.71 -18.52 9.57
N VAL A 67 -31.61 -19.09 8.37
CA VAL A 67 -32.76 -19.39 7.49
C VAL A 67 -33.23 -20.85 7.62
N ARG A 68 -32.55 -21.66 8.45
CA ARG A 68 -32.99 -23.01 8.84
C ARG A 68 -33.59 -22.97 10.24
#